data_AF-A0A521ZMW1-F1
#
_entry.id   AF-A0A521ZMW1-F1
#
_cell.length_a   1.000
_cell.length_b   1.000
_cell.length_c   1.000
_cell.angle_alpha   90.00
_cell.angle_beta   90.00
_cell.angle_gamma   90.00
#
_symmetry.space_group_name_H-M   'P 1'
#
loop_
_entity.id
_entity.type
_entity.pdbx_description
1 polymer ?
#
loop_
_entity_poly.entity_id
_entity_poly.type
_entity_poly.pdbx_seq_one_letter_code
_entity_poly.pdbx_strand_id
1 'polypeptide(L)'
;MFKSHGKAKPDPNRWLKFVMGSAVCRWTSQDGKHRAYLIARNDGGFSCASDYFSDDEFEKCWVTAGVDGSIFGSEEIAVREIHASYPWSRDVKREDYA
;
A
#
# COMPACT_ATOMS: atom_id res chain seq x y z
N MET A 1 6.92 -27.93 -28.27
CA MET A 1 7.47 -26.76 -27.55
C MET A 1 6.39 -26.22 -26.62
N PHE A 2 6.44 -26.53 -25.33
CA PHE A 2 5.50 -25.98 -24.35
C PHE A 2 6.03 -24.62 -23.89
N LYS A 3 5.29 -23.53 -24.18
CA LYS A 3 5.57 -22.22 -23.61
C LYS A 3 5.34 -22.32 -22.11
N SER A 4 6.41 -22.17 -21.31
CA SER A 4 6.26 -22.04 -19.87
C SER A 4 5.45 -20.77 -19.62
N HIS A 5 4.25 -20.94 -19.08
CA HIS A 5 3.49 -19.82 -18.54
C HIS A 5 4.25 -19.40 -17.29
N GLY A 6 5.11 -18.39 -17.41
CA GLY A 6 5.71 -17.74 -16.26
C GLY A 6 4.58 -17.36 -15.33
N LYS A 7 4.50 -18.00 -14.16
CA LYS A 7 3.49 -17.67 -13.16
C LYS A 7 3.69 -16.19 -12.84
N ALA A 8 2.74 -15.35 -13.24
CA ALA A 8 2.73 -13.96 -12.84
C ALA A 8 2.87 -13.95 -11.31
N LYS A 9 3.87 -13.22 -10.80
CA LYS A 9 4.02 -13.08 -9.34
C LYS A 9 2.71 -12.49 -8.82
N PRO A 10 2.12 -13.05 -7.75
CA PRO A 10 0.89 -12.51 -7.20
C PRO A 10 1.09 -11.02 -6.86
N ASP A 11 0.16 -10.19 -7.32
CA ASP A 11 0.14 -8.77 -6.99
C ASP A 11 -0.04 -8.63 -5.47
N PRO A 12 0.96 -8.14 -4.72
CA PRO A 12 0.87 -8.04 -3.27
C PRO A 12 -0.25 -7.09 -2.82
N ASN A 13 -0.70 -6.21 -3.72
CA ASN A 13 -1.74 -5.21 -3.46
C ASN A 13 -3.10 -5.64 -4.03
N ARG A 14 -3.26 -6.90 -4.43
CA ARG A 14 -4.51 -7.40 -5.01
C ARG A 14 -5.71 -7.19 -4.08
N TRP A 15 -5.50 -7.28 -2.77
CA TRP A 15 -6.56 -7.06 -1.79
C TRP A 15 -7.09 -5.62 -1.82
N LEU A 16 -6.20 -4.62 -1.94
CA LEU A 16 -6.57 -3.20 -2.03
C LEU A 16 -7.51 -2.92 -3.20
N LYS A 17 -7.23 -3.54 -4.36
CA LYS A 17 -8.07 -3.45 -5.56
C LYS A 17 -9.50 -3.92 -5.34
N PHE A 18 -9.69 -4.93 -4.49
CA PHE A 18 -11.01 -5.49 -4.22
C PHE A 18 -11.82 -4.68 -3.20
N VAL A 19 -11.16 -3.99 -2.26
CA VAL A 19 -11.87 -3.34 -1.14
C VAL A 19 -11.94 -1.82 -1.24
N MET A 20 -10.98 -1.18 -1.92
CA MET A 20 -10.77 0.28 -1.81
C MET A 20 -10.44 0.97 -3.13
N GLY A 21 -9.66 0.34 -4.00
CA GLY A 21 -9.14 0.95 -5.23
C GLY A 21 -7.75 0.43 -5.56
N SER A 22 -7.09 1.04 -6.55
CA SER A 22 -5.75 0.62 -6.95
C SER A 22 -4.69 1.35 -6.12
N ALA A 23 -3.80 0.60 -5.47
CA ALA A 23 -2.58 1.19 -4.92
C ALA A 23 -1.78 1.84 -6.05
N VAL A 24 -1.45 3.12 -5.91
CA VAL A 24 -0.71 3.90 -6.92
C VAL A 24 0.71 4.22 -6.47
N CYS A 25 0.95 4.32 -5.16
CA CYS A 25 2.30 4.34 -4.62
C CYS A 25 2.34 3.78 -3.20
N ARG A 26 3.56 3.56 -2.67
CA ARG A 26 3.78 3.27 -1.26
C ARG A 26 5.04 3.93 -0.71
N TRP A 27 5.15 3.91 0.61
CA TRP A 27 6.37 4.14 1.37
C TRP A 27 6.64 2.91 2.23
N THR A 28 7.89 2.48 2.30
CA THR A 28 8.33 1.39 3.19
C THR A 28 9.25 1.98 4.25
N SER A 29 9.00 1.69 5.53
CA SER A 29 9.86 2.14 6.63
C SER A 29 11.29 1.63 6.47
N GLN A 30 12.25 2.32 7.11
CA GLN A 30 13.68 1.98 7.00
C GLN A 30 14.02 0.56 7.49
N ASP A 31 13.29 0.06 8.48
CA ASP A 31 13.43 -1.32 8.98
C ASP A 31 12.77 -2.37 8.06
N GLY A 32 12.07 -1.93 7.02
CA GLY A 32 11.37 -2.81 6.08
C GLY A 32 10.12 -3.47 6.65
N LYS A 33 9.63 -3.06 7.83
CA LYS A 33 8.52 -3.72 8.55
C LYS A 33 7.18 -3.02 8.44
N HIS A 34 7.13 -1.77 8.00
CA HIS A 34 5.89 -1.02 7.82
C HIS A 34 5.77 -0.51 6.40
N ARG A 35 4.53 -0.49 5.90
CA ARG A 35 4.18 0.10 4.61
C ARG A 35 2.98 0.99 4.75
N ALA A 36 3.02 2.12 4.07
CA ALA A 36 1.88 3.01 3.89
C ALA A 36 1.61 3.14 2.40
N TYR A 37 0.34 3.09 2.00
CA TYR A 37 -0.09 3.06 0.61
C TYR A 37 -0.98 4.26 0.31
N LEU A 38 -0.78 4.84 -0.87
CA LEU A 38 -1.75 5.72 -1.50
C LEU A 38 -2.59 4.89 -2.46
N ILE A 39 -3.91 5.05 -2.37
CA ILE A 39 -4.88 4.28 -3.15
C ILE A 39 -5.71 5.24 -3.98
N ALA A 40 -5.69 5.07 -5.29
CA ALA A 40 -6.62 5.73 -6.20
C ALA A 40 -7.91 4.92 -6.26
N ARG A 41 -9.03 5.58 -5.95
CA ARG A 41 -10.35 4.95 -5.91
C ARG A 41 -11.03 5.06 -7.27
N ASN A 42 -12.01 4.19 -7.49
CA ASN A 42 -12.79 4.19 -8.75
C ASN A 42 -13.73 5.40 -8.88
N ASP A 43 -14.02 6.09 -7.77
CA ASP A 43 -14.85 7.31 -7.74
C ASP A 43 -14.04 8.60 -8.00
N GLY A 44 -12.74 8.47 -8.33
CA GLY A 44 -11.84 9.59 -8.58
C GLY A 44 -11.22 10.20 -7.32
N GLY A 45 -11.58 9.70 -6.13
CA GLY A 45 -10.95 10.09 -4.87
C GLY A 45 -9.68 9.30 -4.55
N PHE A 46 -9.08 9.65 -3.42
CA PHE A 46 -7.92 8.96 -2.86
C PHE A 46 -8.23 8.43 -1.46
N SER A 47 -7.58 7.36 -1.06
CA SER A 47 -7.56 6.88 0.32
C SER A 47 -6.17 6.38 0.68
N CYS A 48 -5.97 6.02 1.94
CA CYS A 48 -4.72 5.42 2.39
C CYS A 48 -4.95 4.12 3.16
N ALA A 49 -3.94 3.27 3.16
CA ALA A 49 -3.90 2.05 3.96
C ALA A 49 -2.49 1.83 4.47
N SER A 50 -2.34 0.92 5.42
CA SER A 50 -1.04 0.50 5.92
C SER A 50 -0.98 -0.98 6.21
N ASP A 51 0.21 -1.53 6.04
CA ASP A 51 0.55 -2.89 6.45
C ASP A 51 1.73 -2.87 7.41
N TYR A 52 1.84 -3.90 8.24
CA TYR A 52 3.06 -4.25 8.95
C TYR A 52 3.45 -5.69 8.61
N PHE A 53 4.74 -6.01 8.70
CA PHE A 53 5.22 -7.37 8.57
C PHE A 53 5.15 -8.05 9.93
N SER A 54 4.34 -9.10 10.03
CA SER A 54 4.26 -9.93 11.24
C SER A 54 5.50 -10.81 11.32
N ASP A 55 6.27 -10.67 12.40
CA ASP A 55 7.39 -11.57 12.73
C ASP A 55 6.92 -12.80 13.52
N ASP A 56 5.60 -12.97 13.72
CA ASP A 56 5.05 -14.14 14.39
C ASP A 56 5.46 -15.41 13.64
N GLU A 57 5.88 -16.42 14.40
CA GLU A 57 6.46 -17.65 13.88
C GLU A 57 5.54 -18.34 12.86
N PHE A 58 4.23 -18.22 13.03
CA PHE A 58 3.22 -18.94 12.26
C PHE A 58 2.70 -18.17 11.03
N GLU A 59 2.93 -16.86 10.93
CA GLU A 59 2.36 -16.04 9.86
C GLU A 59 3.44 -15.49 8.92
N LYS A 60 4.53 -14.90 9.43
CA LYS A 60 5.65 -14.33 8.64
C LYS A 60 5.21 -13.64 7.34
N CYS A 61 4.16 -12.82 7.42
CA CYS A 61 3.55 -12.19 6.26
C CYS A 61 3.15 -10.73 6.52
N TRP A 62 2.76 -10.04 5.45
CA TRP A 62 2.23 -8.68 5.55
C TRP A 62 0.79 -8.72 6.04
N VAL A 63 0.55 -8.06 7.17
CA VAL A 63 -0.76 -7.93 7.80
C VAL A 63 -1.23 -6.50 7.64
N THR A 64 -2.46 -6.33 7.19
CA THR A 64 -3.08 -5.00 7.10
C THR A 64 -3.27 -4.42 8.49
N ALA A 65 -2.55 -3.33 8.76
CA ALA A 65 -2.62 -2.62 10.05
C ALA A 65 -3.87 -1.76 10.14
N GLY A 66 -4.32 -1.24 9.00
CA GLY A 66 -5.49 -0.39 8.93
C GLY A 66 -5.76 0.11 7.53
N VAL A 67 -7.04 0.26 7.24
CA VAL A 67 -7.56 0.97 6.08
C VAL A 67 -8.12 2.28 6.63
N ASP A 68 -7.53 3.40 6.24
CA ASP A 68 -8.13 4.68 6.57
C ASP A 68 -9.39 4.82 5.72
N GLY A 69 -10.55 4.79 6.36
CA GLY A 69 -11.85 4.97 5.71
C GLY A 69 -12.06 6.40 5.18
N SER A 70 -11.10 7.30 5.43
CA SER A 70 -11.10 8.65 4.91
C SER A 70 -10.97 8.66 3.38
N ILE A 71 -11.80 9.51 2.76
CA ILE A 71 -11.77 9.76 1.32
C ILE A 71 -11.29 11.19 1.11
N PHE A 72 -10.23 11.34 0.33
CA PHE A 72 -9.59 12.61 0.03
C PHE A 72 -9.89 13.04 -1.40
N GLY A 73 -10.16 14.33 -1.58
CA GLY A 73 -10.47 14.91 -2.89
C GLY A 73 -9.26 15.12 -3.80
N SER A 74 -8.03 14.95 -3.28
CA SER A 74 -6.81 15.07 -4.07
C SER A 74 -5.69 14.18 -3.52
N GLU A 75 -4.74 13.86 -4.39
CA GLU A 75 -3.52 13.13 -4.02
C GLU A 75 -2.71 13.89 -2.97
N GLU A 76 -2.54 15.21 -3.15
CA GLU A 76 -1.76 16.03 -2.22
C GLU A 76 -2.29 15.96 -0.78
N ILE A 77 -3.61 16.01 -0.61
CA ILE A 77 -4.25 15.87 0.70
C ILE A 77 -4.00 14.47 1.25
N ALA A 78 -4.22 13.43 0.45
CA ALA A 78 -4.01 12.04 0.88
C ALA A 78 -2.56 11.79 1.30
N VAL A 79 -1.59 12.29 0.55
CA VAL A 79 -0.16 12.18 0.88
C VAL A 79 0.18 12.94 2.17
N ARG A 80 -0.38 14.14 2.35
CA ARG A 80 -0.22 14.90 3.59
C ARG A 80 -0.74 14.11 4.79
N GLU A 81 -1.92 13.50 4.68
CA GLU A 81 -2.49 12.68 5.76
C GLU A 81 -1.68 11.40 6.00
N ILE A 82 -1.16 10.75 4.96
CA ILE A 82 -0.21 9.64 5.10
C ILE A 82 1.01 10.09 5.92
N HIS A 83 1.61 11.23 5.60
CA HIS A 83 2.75 11.74 6.35
C HIS A 83 2.39 12.16 7.77
N ALA A 84 1.17 12.64 8.01
CA ALA A 84 0.69 12.95 9.36
C ALA A 84 0.55 11.68 10.21
N SER A 85 -0.08 10.63 9.67
CA SER A 85 -0.33 9.36 10.34
C SER A 85 0.91 8.48 10.46
N TYR A 86 1.83 8.56 9.51
CA TYR A 86 3.05 7.76 9.44
C TYR A 86 4.28 8.66 9.24
N PRO A 87 4.76 9.38 10.26
CA PRO A 87 5.81 10.39 10.08
C PRO A 87 7.11 9.90 9.42
N TRP A 88 7.47 8.64 9.65
CA TRP A 88 8.63 7.97 9.02
C TRP A 88 8.55 7.94 7.49
N SER A 89 7.36 8.07 6.90
CA SER A 89 7.18 8.10 5.45
C SER A 89 7.79 9.34 4.77
N ARG A 90 8.06 10.41 5.54
CA ARG A 90 8.75 11.61 5.03
C ARG A 90 10.23 11.36 4.71
N ASP A 91 10.83 10.40 5.40
CA ASP A 91 12.28 10.15 5.35
C ASP A 91 12.66 8.96 4.44
N VAL A 92 11.67 8.42 3.72
CA VAL A 92 11.85 7.27 2.84
C VAL A 92 11.30 7.56 1.45
N LYS A 93 11.83 6.85 0.46
CA LYS A 93 11.47 7.04 -0.94
C LYS A 93 10.02 6.61 -1.18
N ARG A 94 9.29 7.43 -1.94
CA ARG A 94 8.02 7.05 -2.56
C ARG A 94 8.26 6.07 -3.71
N GLU A 95 7.57 4.93 -3.67
CA GLU A 95 7.61 3.88 -4.69
C GLU A 95 6.30 3.88 -5.47
N ASP A 96 6.30 4.44 -6.68
CA ASP A 96 5.14 4.45 -7.57
C ASP A 96 4.96 3.09 -8.27
N TYR A 97 3.70 2.69 -8.46
CA TYR A 97 3.35 1.50 -9.25
C TYR A 97 3.12 1.89 -10.72
N ALA A 98 3.58 1.02 -11.62
CA ALA A 98 3.45 1.18 -13.07
C ALA A 98 2.06 0.78 -13.60
#